data_AF-A0A6J6IDU9-F1
#
_entry.id   AF-A0A6J6IDU9-F1
#
_cell.length_a   1.000
_cell.length_b   1.000
_cell.length_c   1.000
_cell.angle_alpha   90.00
_cell.angle_beta   90.00
_cell.angle_gamma   90.00
#
_symmetry.space_group_name_H-M   'P 1'
#
loop_
_entity.id
_entity.type
_entity.pdbx_description
1 polymer ?
#
loop_
_entity_poly.entity_id
_entity_poly.type
_entity_poly.pdbx_seq_one_letter_code
_entity_poly.pdbx_strand_id
1 'polypeptide(L)'
;MTGVQTVGVVGLGAMGAGIVEVFAKQGRQTTAVEIDQAALERGQAIIKNSLSRAVERGRMEATAADEVFDSINWTVNFDELATVDLVIEAVPERMDIKKDLFGRLDALCKPETIFATNTSSLSVTQIAAATSRPERVIGMHFFNPAPVMKLVEVVTTVRTDPEVAETVRALAQSCGKSPVVVGDRAGFIANTLLISYLNDAIRVFDANSVTREGMDAAMSIGAVLPMGPLTLCDLIGLDVCLEVMDVLFAESRDPVHAPAPLLRSMVSAGLLGRKTGQGFYTYEKPGSGKVVADADSPATQQPLTLPSEVVVVGEGTQVDEFVQVCGKVGVSVRRMSYNEFDPTLIPADLPVMVGVMPVQRATDLSAQMGARRGDVVGIHTLFPNAKGQVIEVAMTPFTRQVVLDGVLAIAEAAEVTAVICDDQPGQIIGRLLVPYFNDAARMLASGYASADDIDTAMTLGCGYPKGPITWLEAFKMTNICDILLSISRSTQFPRHLPAQILIDATTYGVGIRQMASGQP
;
A
#
# COMPACT_ATOMS: atom_id res chain seq x y z
N MET A 1 -0.15 -23.41 28.73
CA MET A 1 1.32 -23.45 28.85
C MET A 1 1.83 -22.23 29.61
N THR A 2 2.92 -22.36 30.37
CA THR A 2 3.71 -21.23 30.88
C THR A 2 4.20 -20.41 29.69
N GLY A 3 3.85 -19.12 29.62
CA GLY A 3 4.14 -18.30 28.43
C GLY A 3 5.63 -18.23 28.09
N VAL A 4 5.96 -18.05 26.81
CA VAL A 4 7.34 -17.92 26.27
C VAL A 4 8.17 -16.96 27.13
N GLN A 5 9.26 -17.43 27.73
CA GLN A 5 10.17 -16.60 28.56
C GLN A 5 11.52 -16.39 27.90
N THR A 6 11.99 -17.41 27.17
CA THR A 6 13.29 -17.43 26.49
C THR A 6 13.10 -17.36 24.98
N VAL A 7 13.78 -16.40 24.33
CA VAL A 7 13.67 -16.15 22.89
C VAL A 7 15.07 -16.19 22.27
N GLY A 8 15.26 -17.02 21.26
CA GLY A 8 16.42 -17.00 20.39
C GLY A 8 16.12 -16.22 19.10
N VAL A 9 17.06 -15.42 18.61
CA VAL A 9 16.95 -14.77 17.29
C VAL A 9 18.21 -15.11 16.49
N VAL A 10 18.03 -15.66 15.29
CA VAL A 10 19.12 -16.07 14.39
C VAL A 10 19.23 -15.10 13.22
N GLY A 11 20.41 -14.50 13.05
CA GLY A 11 20.69 -13.47 12.05
C GLY A 11 20.44 -12.08 12.61
N LEU A 12 21.47 -11.22 12.59
CA LEU A 12 21.43 -9.91 13.24
C LEU A 12 21.62 -8.75 12.25
N GLY A 13 21.06 -8.93 11.05
CA GLY A 13 20.80 -7.83 10.13
C GLY A 13 19.80 -6.81 10.70
N ALA A 14 19.40 -5.82 9.90
CA ALA A 14 18.53 -4.73 10.35
C ALA A 14 17.24 -5.24 11.05
N MET A 15 16.58 -6.27 10.49
CA MET A 15 15.37 -6.85 11.07
C MET A 15 15.65 -7.66 12.33
N GLY A 16 16.60 -8.61 12.27
CA GLY A 16 16.91 -9.47 13.41
C GLY A 16 17.37 -8.69 14.65
N ALA A 17 18.24 -7.68 14.46
CA ALA A 17 18.64 -6.77 15.53
C ALA A 17 17.44 -6.01 16.13
N GLY A 18 16.52 -5.53 15.28
CA GLY A 18 15.29 -4.88 15.74
C GLY A 18 14.35 -5.82 16.50
N ILE A 19 14.27 -7.10 16.11
CA ILE A 19 13.47 -8.13 16.78
C ILE A 19 14.07 -8.44 18.16
N VAL A 20 15.40 -8.62 18.25
CA VAL A 20 16.12 -8.76 19.53
C VAL A 20 15.79 -7.60 20.46
N GLU A 21 15.87 -6.36 19.96
CA GLU A 21 15.55 -5.16 20.75
C GLU A 21 14.10 -5.18 21.28
N VAL A 22 13.12 -5.63 20.46
CA VAL A 22 11.71 -5.75 20.88
C VAL A 22 11.56 -6.67 22.09
N PHE A 23 12.21 -7.85 22.07
CA PHE A 23 12.07 -8.82 23.16
C PHE A 23 12.88 -8.43 24.41
N ALA A 24 14.10 -7.93 24.23
CA ALA A 24 14.95 -7.48 25.33
C ALA A 24 14.30 -6.33 26.12
N LYS A 25 13.67 -5.36 25.44
CA LYS A 25 12.92 -4.25 26.09
C LYS A 25 11.74 -4.71 26.93
N GLN A 26 11.24 -5.92 26.71
CA GLN A 26 10.13 -6.51 27.46
C GLN A 26 10.62 -7.45 28.57
N GLY A 27 11.93 -7.46 28.86
CA GLY A 27 12.53 -8.28 29.90
C GLY A 27 12.54 -9.78 29.58
N ARG A 28 12.42 -10.17 28.30
CA ARG A 28 12.56 -11.57 27.89
C ARG A 28 14.03 -11.97 27.86
N GLN A 29 14.33 -13.19 28.30
CA GLN A 29 15.69 -13.73 28.20
C GLN A 29 16.00 -13.97 26.72
N THR A 30 16.81 -13.08 26.13
CA THR A 30 16.99 -13.02 24.68
C THR A 30 18.39 -13.45 24.30
N THR A 31 18.51 -14.48 23.47
CA THR A 31 19.78 -14.95 22.89
C THR A 31 19.85 -14.54 21.42
N ALA A 32 20.89 -13.77 21.07
CA ALA A 32 21.13 -13.23 19.74
C ALA A 32 22.29 -13.98 19.09
N VAL A 33 22.02 -14.68 17.99
CA VAL A 33 22.97 -15.60 17.34
C VAL A 33 23.37 -15.11 15.95
N GLU A 34 24.66 -15.09 15.68
CA GLU A 34 25.24 -14.86 14.35
C GLU A 34 26.26 -15.93 13.95
N ILE A 35 26.57 -16.00 12.66
CA ILE A 35 27.48 -17.00 12.08
C ILE A 35 28.95 -16.75 12.46
N ASP A 36 29.31 -15.49 12.70
CA ASP A 36 30.67 -15.09 13.07
C ASP A 36 30.68 -13.84 13.96
N GLN A 37 31.83 -13.61 14.59
CA GLN A 37 32.03 -12.52 15.54
C GLN A 37 31.86 -11.14 14.88
N ALA A 38 32.28 -10.98 13.63
CA ALA A 38 32.19 -9.71 12.93
C ALA A 38 30.73 -9.36 12.61
N ALA A 39 29.89 -10.36 12.29
CA ALA A 39 28.46 -10.20 12.10
C ALA A 39 27.74 -9.88 13.41
N LEU A 40 28.13 -10.56 14.50
CA LEU A 40 27.62 -10.29 15.85
C LEU A 40 27.87 -8.83 16.27
N GLU A 41 29.08 -8.33 16.08
CA GLU A 41 29.46 -6.93 16.37
C GLU A 41 28.68 -5.91 15.53
N ARG A 42 28.39 -6.22 14.25
CA ARG A 42 27.52 -5.36 13.43
C ARG A 42 26.10 -5.32 13.98
N GLY A 43 25.55 -6.47 14.39
CA GLY A 43 24.24 -6.55 15.04
C GLY A 43 24.16 -5.73 16.33
N GLN A 44 25.18 -5.87 17.19
CA GLN A 44 25.33 -5.06 18.41
C GLN A 44 25.35 -3.56 18.11
N ALA A 45 26.09 -3.13 17.09
CA ALA A 45 26.15 -1.72 16.71
C ALA A 45 24.79 -1.19 16.24
N ILE A 46 23.99 -1.99 15.53
CA ILE A 46 22.62 -1.62 15.11
C ILE A 46 21.74 -1.35 16.33
N ILE A 47 21.71 -2.27 17.30
CA ILE A 47 20.90 -2.10 18.52
C ILE A 47 21.39 -0.91 19.34
N LYS A 48 22.71 -0.78 19.54
CA LYS A 48 23.29 0.34 20.29
C LYS A 48 22.91 1.70 19.68
N ASN A 49 22.98 1.82 18.35
CA ASN A 49 22.56 3.03 17.63
C ASN A 49 21.04 3.27 17.68
N SER A 50 20.23 2.22 17.80
CA SER A 50 18.78 2.34 17.97
C SER A 50 18.43 2.85 19.36
N LEU A 51 19.03 2.26 20.40
CA LEU A 51 18.86 2.64 21.79
C LEU A 51 19.35 4.07 22.05
N SER A 52 20.52 4.46 21.53
CA SER A 52 21.04 5.83 21.66
C SER A 52 20.07 6.86 21.08
N ARG A 53 19.50 6.59 19.90
CA ARG A 53 18.48 7.45 19.28
C ARG A 53 17.20 7.52 20.10
N ALA A 54 16.82 6.46 20.82
CA ALA A 54 15.69 6.49 21.73
C ALA A 54 15.95 7.38 22.95
N VAL A 55 17.18 7.34 23.49
CA VAL A 55 17.63 8.21 24.60
C VAL A 55 17.69 9.68 24.16
N GLU A 56 18.32 9.98 23.02
CA GLU A 56 18.40 11.32 22.44
C GLU A 56 17.03 11.95 22.20
N ARG A 57 16.01 11.12 21.89
CA ARG A 57 14.62 11.54 21.68
C ARG A 57 13.79 11.58 22.97
N GLY A 58 14.40 11.35 24.13
CA GLY A 58 13.72 11.34 25.43
C GLY A 58 12.67 10.23 25.59
N ARG A 59 12.80 9.13 24.82
CA ARG A 59 11.86 7.98 24.89
C ARG A 59 12.31 6.92 25.89
N MET A 60 13.52 7.02 26.42
CA MET A 60 14.16 6.05 27.31
C MET A 60 15.31 6.73 28.07
N GLU A 61 15.55 6.31 29.30
CA GLU A 61 16.72 6.74 30.09
C GLU A 61 18.00 6.01 29.65
N ALA A 62 19.15 6.68 29.78
CA ALA A 62 20.44 6.09 29.38
C ALA A 62 20.75 4.79 30.13
N THR A 63 20.48 4.74 31.44
CA THR A 63 20.70 3.53 32.25
C THR A 63 19.80 2.38 31.82
N ALA A 64 18.54 2.66 31.47
CA ALA A 64 17.61 1.65 30.97
C ALA A 64 18.04 1.11 29.59
N ALA A 65 18.64 1.95 28.75
CA ALA A 65 19.20 1.52 27.47
C ALA A 65 20.39 0.56 27.67
N ASP A 66 21.29 0.88 28.60
CA ASP A 66 22.43 0.01 28.93
C ASP A 66 21.96 -1.32 29.53
N GLU A 67 21.00 -1.29 30.46
CA GLU A 67 20.39 -2.50 31.05
C GLU A 67 19.77 -3.43 29.98
N VAL A 68 19.04 -2.87 29.00
CA VAL A 68 18.49 -3.65 27.89
C VAL A 68 19.60 -4.28 27.06
N PHE A 69 20.64 -3.52 26.72
CA PHE A 69 21.74 -4.03 25.90
C PHE A 69 22.52 -5.15 26.60
N ASP A 70 22.80 -4.97 27.89
CA ASP A 70 23.55 -5.92 28.72
C ASP A 70 22.74 -7.18 29.06
N SER A 71 21.41 -7.11 29.01
CA SER A 71 20.52 -8.27 29.21
C SER A 71 20.52 -9.28 28.07
N ILE A 72 21.04 -8.90 26.89
CA ILE A 72 21.06 -9.75 25.70
C ILE A 72 22.25 -10.71 25.78
N ASN A 73 21.99 -11.99 25.61
CA ASN A 73 23.03 -12.99 25.47
C ASN A 73 23.52 -13.02 24.01
N TRP A 74 24.71 -12.47 23.76
CA TRP A 74 25.32 -12.38 22.44
C TRP A 74 26.25 -13.56 22.19
N THR A 75 25.99 -14.35 21.15
CA THR A 75 26.80 -15.55 20.90
C THR A 75 26.94 -15.88 19.42
N VAL A 76 28.01 -16.60 19.09
CA VAL A 76 28.17 -17.32 17.82
C VAL A 76 27.94 -18.82 17.99
N ASN A 77 27.70 -19.28 19.23
CA ASN A 77 27.47 -20.66 19.56
C ASN A 77 25.99 -21.00 19.37
N PHE A 78 25.72 -21.79 18.34
CA PHE A 78 24.36 -22.19 17.99
C PHE A 78 23.70 -23.08 19.07
N ASP A 79 24.49 -23.82 19.85
CA ASP A 79 24.00 -24.77 20.86
C ASP A 79 23.25 -24.08 22.02
N GLU A 80 23.45 -22.78 22.21
CA GLU A 80 22.74 -22.00 23.24
C GLU A 80 21.24 -21.86 22.96
N LEU A 81 20.78 -22.22 21.75
CA LEU A 81 19.37 -22.27 21.39
C LEU A 81 18.67 -23.57 21.85
N ALA A 82 19.38 -24.57 22.37
CA ALA A 82 18.81 -25.90 22.64
C ALA A 82 17.61 -25.87 23.62
N THR A 83 17.59 -24.91 24.55
CA THR A 83 16.62 -24.86 25.65
C THR A 83 15.60 -23.71 25.54
N VAL A 84 15.68 -22.88 24.50
CA VAL A 84 14.78 -21.72 24.37
C VAL A 84 13.35 -22.12 24.02
N ASP A 85 12.37 -21.30 24.39
CA ASP A 85 10.95 -21.57 24.15
C ASP A 85 10.53 -21.19 22.71
N LEU A 86 11.15 -20.15 22.15
CA LEU A 86 10.89 -19.65 20.80
C LEU A 86 12.22 -19.30 20.10
N VAL A 87 12.39 -19.75 18.86
CA VAL A 87 13.46 -19.27 17.97
C VAL A 87 12.84 -18.49 16.82
N ILE A 88 13.36 -17.30 16.52
CA ILE A 88 12.94 -16.46 15.40
C ILE A 88 14.09 -16.35 14.40
N GLU A 89 13.85 -16.81 13.18
CA GLU A 89 14.78 -16.74 12.08
C GLU A 89 14.65 -15.40 11.32
N ALA A 90 15.77 -14.70 11.14
CA ALA A 90 15.90 -13.46 10.38
C ALA A 90 17.21 -13.42 9.55
N VAL A 91 17.53 -14.54 8.90
CA VAL A 91 18.67 -14.74 7.99
C VAL A 91 18.28 -14.39 6.54
N PRO A 92 19.22 -14.40 5.57
CA PRO A 92 18.93 -14.03 4.18
C PRO A 92 17.71 -14.76 3.58
N GLU A 93 16.97 -14.05 2.73
CA GLU A 93 15.69 -14.50 2.15
C GLU A 93 15.90 -15.56 1.05
N ARG A 94 16.40 -16.74 1.45
CA ARG A 94 16.70 -17.87 0.57
C ARG A 94 16.15 -19.17 1.15
N MET A 95 15.34 -19.86 0.36
CA MET A 95 14.65 -21.08 0.78
C MET A 95 15.62 -22.19 1.23
N ASP A 96 16.74 -22.38 0.53
CA ASP A 96 17.74 -23.39 0.87
C ASP A 96 18.41 -23.11 2.22
N ILE A 97 18.75 -21.84 2.49
CA ILE A 97 19.34 -21.42 3.77
C ILE A 97 18.35 -21.62 4.92
N LYS A 98 17.09 -21.19 4.74
CA LYS A 98 16.07 -21.33 5.78
C LYS A 98 15.75 -22.80 6.06
N LYS A 99 15.66 -23.66 5.05
CA LYS A 99 15.43 -25.11 5.24
C LYS A 99 16.58 -25.77 6.01
N ASP A 100 17.83 -25.48 5.66
CA ASP A 100 19.00 -26.01 6.40
C ASP A 100 18.95 -25.58 7.86
N LEU A 101 18.71 -24.29 8.10
CA LEU A 101 18.63 -23.72 9.44
C LEU A 101 17.50 -24.36 10.28
N PHE A 102 16.29 -24.49 9.72
CA PHE A 102 15.17 -25.09 10.42
C PHE A 102 15.39 -26.58 10.70
N GLY A 103 16.02 -27.32 9.79
CA GLY A 103 16.40 -28.73 10.05
C GLY A 103 17.44 -28.86 11.17
N ARG A 104 18.39 -27.92 11.26
CA ARG A 104 19.37 -27.88 12.36
C ARG A 104 18.73 -27.52 13.70
N LEU A 105 17.84 -26.53 13.71
CA LEU A 105 17.05 -26.17 14.90
C LEU A 105 16.19 -27.34 15.37
N ASP A 106 15.59 -28.08 14.44
CA ASP A 106 14.78 -29.25 14.73
C ASP A 106 15.56 -30.35 15.45
N ALA A 107 16.81 -30.60 15.06
CA ALA A 107 17.68 -31.57 15.72
C ALA A 107 18.23 -31.09 17.08
N LEU A 108 18.39 -29.78 17.26
CA LEU A 108 19.04 -29.19 18.44
C LEU A 108 18.06 -28.89 19.58
N CYS A 109 16.94 -28.24 19.30
CA CYS A 109 16.06 -27.67 20.31
C CYS A 109 15.14 -28.71 20.96
N LYS A 110 14.79 -28.51 22.23
CA LYS A 110 13.79 -29.33 22.95
C LYS A 110 12.46 -29.45 22.18
N PRO A 111 11.71 -30.57 22.27
CA PRO A 111 10.53 -30.85 21.42
C PRO A 111 9.45 -29.76 21.42
N GLU A 112 9.32 -29.02 22.52
CA GLU A 112 8.28 -28.00 22.73
C GLU A 112 8.63 -26.63 22.13
N THR A 113 9.88 -26.41 21.69
CA THR A 113 10.32 -25.13 21.11
C THR A 113 9.49 -24.78 19.87
N ILE A 114 9.02 -23.53 19.81
CA ILE A 114 8.37 -22.96 18.63
C ILE A 114 9.44 -22.40 17.70
N PHE A 115 9.32 -22.67 16.40
CA PHE A 115 10.18 -22.09 15.38
C PHE A 115 9.40 -21.08 14.54
N ALA A 116 9.81 -19.82 14.60
CA ALA A 116 9.22 -18.74 13.83
C ALA A 116 10.19 -18.24 12.75
N THR A 117 9.66 -17.84 11.60
CA THR A 117 10.43 -17.15 10.55
C THR A 117 9.89 -15.73 10.35
N ASN A 118 10.80 -14.75 10.20
CA ASN A 118 10.49 -13.38 9.80
C ASN A 118 10.46 -13.22 8.25
N THR A 119 10.45 -14.31 7.49
CA THR A 119 10.29 -14.26 6.02
C THR A 119 9.17 -13.31 5.61
N SER A 120 9.38 -12.55 4.54
CA SER A 120 8.39 -11.60 4.01
C SER A 120 7.67 -12.12 2.77
N SER A 121 8.22 -13.17 2.16
CA SER A 121 7.80 -13.63 0.83
C SER A 121 7.84 -15.15 0.64
N LEU A 122 8.71 -15.87 1.35
CA LEU A 122 8.83 -17.32 1.22
C LEU A 122 7.73 -18.07 1.97
N SER A 123 7.26 -19.18 1.39
CA SER A 123 6.28 -20.08 2.01
C SER A 123 6.79 -20.66 3.32
N VAL A 124 6.05 -20.38 4.40
CA VAL A 124 6.28 -20.95 5.73
C VAL A 124 6.05 -22.46 5.73
N THR A 125 5.10 -22.95 4.92
CA THR A 125 4.83 -24.38 4.75
C THR A 125 6.03 -25.11 4.17
N GLN A 126 6.70 -24.52 3.17
CA GLN A 126 7.92 -25.12 2.60
C GLN A 126 9.08 -25.12 3.60
N ILE A 127 9.20 -24.09 4.44
CA ILE A 127 10.20 -24.04 5.52
C ILE A 127 9.87 -25.12 6.57
N ALA A 128 8.61 -25.23 6.99
CA ALA A 128 8.14 -26.20 7.96
C ALA A 128 8.37 -27.66 7.52
N ALA A 129 8.32 -27.93 6.21
CA ALA A 129 8.59 -29.26 5.66
C ALA A 129 10.04 -29.74 5.87
N ALA A 130 10.97 -28.87 6.29
CA ALA A 130 12.32 -29.25 6.66
C ALA A 130 12.45 -29.77 8.11
N THR A 131 11.37 -29.74 8.90
CA THR A 131 11.35 -30.20 10.30
C THR A 131 10.50 -31.45 10.48
N SER A 132 10.75 -32.20 11.55
CA SER A 132 9.94 -33.36 11.96
C SER A 132 8.66 -32.97 12.74
N ARG A 133 8.52 -31.69 13.09
CA ARG A 133 7.42 -31.10 13.89
C ARG A 133 6.86 -29.83 13.24
N PRO A 134 6.30 -29.94 12.01
CA PRO A 134 5.79 -28.79 11.27
C PRO A 134 4.67 -28.03 12.02
N GLU A 135 3.98 -28.69 12.94
CA GLU A 135 2.98 -28.06 13.81
C GLU A 135 3.54 -27.01 14.79
N ARG A 136 4.86 -27.05 15.07
CA ARG A 136 5.58 -26.05 15.87
C ARG A 136 6.21 -24.93 15.04
N VAL A 137 5.98 -24.92 13.72
CA VAL A 137 6.52 -23.91 12.81
C VAL A 137 5.46 -22.87 12.45
N ILE A 138 5.84 -21.60 12.46
CA ILE A 138 4.95 -20.46 12.21
C ILE A 138 5.70 -19.30 11.56
N GLY A 139 5.02 -18.39 10.88
CA GLY A 139 5.60 -17.09 10.51
C GLY A 139 5.31 -16.04 11.59
N MET A 140 6.30 -15.21 11.89
CA MET A 140 6.18 -14.06 12.78
C MET A 140 6.85 -12.87 12.09
N HIS A 141 6.13 -12.27 11.14
CA HIS A 141 6.66 -11.25 10.24
C HIS A 141 6.52 -9.86 10.86
N PHE A 142 7.67 -9.24 11.17
CA PHE A 142 7.78 -7.89 11.69
C PHE A 142 8.00 -6.89 10.54
N PHE A 143 7.54 -5.65 10.75
CA PHE A 143 7.69 -4.57 9.78
C PHE A 143 8.87 -3.66 10.15
N ASN A 144 9.65 -3.24 9.14
CA ASN A 144 10.82 -2.39 9.36
C ASN A 144 10.43 -0.93 9.65
N PRO A 145 10.98 -0.27 10.69
CA PRO A 145 11.82 -0.81 11.77
C PRO A 145 11.02 -1.54 12.85
N ALA A 146 11.43 -2.76 13.19
CA ALA A 146 10.71 -3.63 14.11
C ALA A 146 10.41 -3.02 15.49
N PRO A 147 11.30 -2.23 16.14
CA PRO A 147 10.97 -1.59 17.43
C PRO A 147 9.87 -0.52 17.33
N VAL A 148 9.70 0.11 16.16
CA VAL A 148 8.78 1.23 15.95
C VAL A 148 7.43 0.75 15.43
N MET A 149 7.43 -0.15 14.45
CA MET A 149 6.21 -0.63 13.81
C MET A 149 5.39 -1.49 14.78
N LYS A 150 4.07 -1.32 14.76
CA LYS A 150 3.14 -1.99 15.66
C LYS A 150 2.65 -3.33 15.12
N LEU A 151 2.53 -3.47 13.81
CA LEU A 151 2.02 -4.67 13.17
C LEU A 151 3.02 -5.84 13.27
N VAL A 152 2.48 -7.04 13.50
CA VAL A 152 3.16 -8.32 13.28
C VAL A 152 2.18 -9.25 12.56
N GLU A 153 2.56 -9.85 11.44
CA GLU A 153 1.75 -10.88 10.79
C GLU A 153 2.12 -12.26 11.36
N VAL A 154 1.15 -12.91 11.99
CA VAL A 154 1.25 -14.28 12.53
C VAL A 154 0.72 -15.23 11.46
N VAL A 155 1.64 -15.91 10.78
CA VAL A 155 1.36 -16.67 9.56
C VAL A 155 1.24 -18.14 9.91
N THR A 156 0.06 -18.71 9.69
CA THR A 156 -0.23 -20.12 9.97
C THR A 156 -0.15 -20.98 8.71
N THR A 157 0.47 -22.14 8.83
CA THR A 157 0.42 -23.17 7.79
C THR A 157 -0.80 -24.06 8.01
N VAL A 158 -1.13 -24.92 7.04
CA VAL A 158 -2.17 -25.96 7.21
C VAL A 158 -1.83 -26.99 8.30
N ARG A 159 -0.60 -26.99 8.83
CA ARG A 159 -0.10 -27.90 9.86
C ARG A 159 0.11 -27.22 11.22
N THR A 160 0.22 -25.89 11.27
CA THR A 160 0.54 -25.15 12.50
C THR A 160 -0.53 -25.41 13.56
N ASP A 161 -0.09 -25.79 14.77
CA ASP A 161 -1.01 -26.00 15.89
C ASP A 161 -1.70 -24.67 16.27
N PRO A 162 -3.04 -24.63 16.38
CA PRO A 162 -3.75 -23.44 16.85
C PRO A 162 -3.23 -22.89 18.19
N GLU A 163 -2.74 -23.74 19.11
CA GLU A 163 -2.16 -23.28 20.38
C GLU A 163 -0.82 -22.55 20.18
N VAL A 164 -0.04 -22.92 19.16
CA VAL A 164 1.19 -22.21 18.78
C VAL A 164 0.85 -20.83 18.23
N ALA A 165 -0.16 -20.74 17.34
CA ALA A 165 -0.62 -19.47 16.82
C ALA A 165 -1.10 -18.54 17.94
N GLU A 166 -1.85 -19.06 18.90
CA GLU A 166 -2.29 -18.29 20.06
C GLU A 166 -1.14 -17.84 20.96
N THR A 167 -0.18 -18.72 21.21
CA THR A 167 0.99 -18.42 22.02
C THR A 167 1.80 -17.28 21.41
N VAL A 168 2.04 -17.32 20.08
CA VAL A 168 2.77 -16.27 19.36
C VAL A 168 1.97 -14.97 19.31
N ARG A 169 0.65 -15.05 19.10
CA ARG A 169 -0.23 -13.87 19.12
C ARG A 169 -0.20 -13.18 20.49
N ALA A 170 -0.39 -13.93 21.57
CA ALA A 170 -0.34 -13.41 22.93
C ALA A 170 1.04 -12.83 23.28
N LEU A 171 2.12 -13.47 22.80
CA LEU A 171 3.47 -12.96 22.98
C LEU A 171 3.65 -11.61 22.27
N ALA A 172 3.27 -11.50 21.00
CA ALA A 172 3.36 -10.24 20.24
C ALA A 172 2.57 -9.11 20.94
N GLN A 173 1.35 -9.40 21.40
CA GLN A 173 0.54 -8.45 22.19
C GLN A 173 1.25 -8.00 23.46
N SER A 174 1.84 -8.95 24.21
CA SER A 174 2.61 -8.63 25.42
C SER A 174 3.82 -7.74 25.13
N CYS A 175 4.35 -7.77 23.90
CA CYS A 175 5.43 -6.89 23.45
C CYS A 175 4.95 -5.53 22.90
N GLY A 176 3.67 -5.18 23.11
CA GLY A 176 3.08 -3.93 22.64
C GLY A 176 2.91 -3.87 21.11
N LYS A 177 2.82 -5.05 20.47
CA LYS A 177 2.49 -5.22 19.05
C LYS A 177 0.99 -5.52 18.87
N SER A 178 0.53 -5.35 17.65
CA SER A 178 -0.82 -5.67 17.20
C SER A 178 -0.71 -6.80 16.18
N PRO A 179 -0.76 -8.07 16.62
CA PRO A 179 -0.66 -9.18 15.71
C PRO A 179 -1.96 -9.34 14.91
N VAL A 180 -1.81 -9.68 13.64
CA VAL A 180 -2.89 -10.12 12.76
C VAL A 180 -2.64 -11.57 12.35
N VAL A 181 -3.69 -12.36 12.17
CA VAL A 181 -3.56 -13.78 11.78
C VAL A 181 -3.87 -13.95 10.30
N VAL A 182 -3.00 -14.69 9.62
CA VAL A 182 -3.10 -14.92 8.17
C VAL A 182 -2.63 -16.34 7.83
N GLY A 183 -3.16 -16.93 6.76
CA GLY A 183 -2.63 -18.18 6.21
C GLY A 183 -1.27 -18.00 5.53
N ASP A 184 -0.65 -19.09 5.10
CA ASP A 184 0.62 -19.08 4.34
C ASP A 184 0.39 -18.95 2.82
N ARG A 185 0.57 -17.74 2.29
CA ARG A 185 0.76 -17.40 0.86
C ARG A 185 1.78 -16.27 0.75
N ALA A 186 2.47 -16.19 -0.37
CA ALA A 186 3.41 -15.09 -0.66
C ALA A 186 2.78 -13.73 -0.36
N GLY A 187 3.57 -12.87 0.31
CA GLY A 187 3.20 -11.48 0.62
C GLY A 187 2.17 -11.29 1.74
N PHE A 188 1.66 -12.36 2.35
CA PHE A 188 0.71 -12.31 3.47
C PHE A 188 -0.46 -11.35 3.22
N ILE A 189 -0.75 -10.42 4.13
CA ILE A 189 -1.77 -9.39 3.91
C ILE A 189 -1.13 -8.15 3.29
N ALA A 190 -0.17 -7.55 4.02
CA ALA A 190 0.29 -6.20 3.72
C ALA A 190 1.04 -6.11 2.39
N ASN A 191 2.00 -7.00 2.13
CA ASN A 191 2.79 -6.97 0.91
C ASN A 191 1.95 -7.34 -0.31
N THR A 192 1.07 -8.34 -0.19
CA THR A 192 0.15 -8.73 -1.27
C THR A 192 -0.70 -7.56 -1.72
N LEU A 193 -1.33 -6.84 -0.78
CA LEU A 193 -2.22 -5.73 -1.12
C LEU A 193 -1.45 -4.47 -1.53
N LEU A 194 -0.41 -4.08 -0.77
CA LEU A 194 0.35 -2.86 -1.03
C LEU A 194 1.13 -2.95 -2.34
N ILE A 195 1.93 -4.00 -2.53
CA ILE A 195 2.82 -4.07 -3.71
C ILE A 195 2.00 -4.29 -4.98
N SER A 196 0.89 -5.03 -4.93
CA SER A 196 -0.03 -5.13 -6.07
C SER A 196 -0.70 -3.79 -6.41
N TYR A 197 -1.05 -2.97 -5.42
CA TYR A 197 -1.52 -1.59 -5.64
C TYR A 197 -0.44 -0.71 -6.28
N LEU A 198 0.81 -0.79 -5.78
CA LEU A 198 1.93 -0.05 -6.35
C LEU A 198 2.23 -0.47 -7.79
N ASN A 199 2.19 -1.77 -8.08
CA ASN A 199 2.37 -2.30 -9.43
C ASN A 199 1.32 -1.75 -10.41
N ASP A 200 0.06 -1.58 -9.96
CA ASP A 200 -0.99 -0.95 -10.78
C ASP A 200 -0.75 0.54 -10.98
N ALA A 201 -0.28 1.26 -9.95
CA ALA A 201 0.12 2.65 -10.10
C ALA A 201 1.20 2.81 -11.17
N ILE A 202 2.19 1.90 -11.20
CA ILE A 202 3.21 1.88 -12.24
C ILE A 202 2.61 1.62 -13.62
N ARG A 203 1.63 0.70 -13.75
CA ARG A 203 0.94 0.44 -15.03
C ARG A 203 0.13 1.64 -15.52
N VAL A 204 -0.56 2.34 -14.61
CA VAL A 204 -1.33 3.55 -14.94
C VAL A 204 -0.39 4.67 -15.37
N PHE A 205 0.77 4.81 -14.71
CA PHE A 205 1.79 5.78 -15.08
C PHE A 205 2.45 5.45 -16.43
N ASP A 206 2.82 4.20 -16.67
CA ASP A 206 3.45 3.71 -17.91
C ASP A 206 2.55 3.89 -19.15
N ALA A 207 1.23 3.89 -18.96
CA ALA A 207 0.26 4.23 -20.00
C ALA A 207 0.27 5.72 -20.39
N ASN A 208 1.11 6.55 -19.76
CA ASN A 208 1.16 8.02 -19.87
C ASN A 208 -0.19 8.68 -19.55
N SER A 209 -1.02 8.04 -18.73
CA SER A 209 -2.35 8.54 -18.38
C SER A 209 -2.35 9.68 -17.36
N VAL A 210 -1.23 9.93 -16.68
CA VAL A 210 -1.10 10.93 -15.61
C VAL A 210 0.39 11.19 -15.34
N THR A 211 0.75 12.40 -14.93
CA THR A 211 2.12 12.74 -14.50
C THR A 211 2.47 12.12 -13.14
N ARG A 212 3.77 12.01 -12.82
CA ARG A 212 4.19 11.44 -11.53
C ARG A 212 3.66 12.26 -10.34
N GLU A 213 3.76 13.58 -10.40
CA GLU A 213 3.20 14.50 -9.39
C GLU A 213 1.68 14.42 -9.32
N GLY A 214 1.02 14.31 -10.48
CA GLY A 214 -0.43 14.21 -10.55
C GLY A 214 -0.93 12.96 -9.85
N MET A 215 -0.33 11.80 -10.13
CA MET A 215 -0.69 10.54 -9.50
C MET A 215 -0.46 10.59 -7.98
N ASP A 216 0.71 11.08 -7.57
CA ASP A 216 1.05 11.16 -6.15
C ASP A 216 0.17 12.16 -5.40
N ALA A 217 -0.21 13.28 -6.02
CA ALA A 217 -1.14 14.25 -5.45
C ALA A 217 -2.57 13.69 -5.36
N ALA A 218 -3.07 13.03 -6.41
CA ALA A 218 -4.38 12.41 -6.40
C ALA A 218 -4.52 11.39 -5.26
N MET A 219 -3.50 10.55 -5.05
CA MET A 219 -3.54 9.53 -4.01
C MET A 219 -3.23 10.08 -2.61
N SER A 220 -2.30 11.01 -2.47
CA SER A 220 -1.92 11.53 -1.14
C SER A 220 -2.87 12.60 -0.61
N ILE A 221 -3.36 13.50 -1.47
CA ILE A 221 -4.29 14.58 -1.12
C ILE A 221 -5.72 14.11 -1.31
N GLY A 222 -6.06 13.59 -2.49
CA GLY A 222 -7.43 13.18 -2.84
C GLY A 222 -7.90 11.96 -2.04
N ALA A 223 -7.15 10.86 -2.09
CA ALA A 223 -7.44 9.65 -1.32
C ALA A 223 -6.91 9.69 0.12
N VAL A 224 -6.23 10.76 0.53
CA VAL A 224 -5.70 10.98 1.89
C VAL A 224 -4.72 9.89 2.34
N LEU A 225 -4.05 9.21 1.40
CA LEU A 225 -3.02 8.22 1.73
C LEU A 225 -1.77 8.93 2.30
N PRO A 226 -0.97 8.28 3.17
CA PRO A 226 0.21 8.91 3.78
C PRO A 226 1.22 9.45 2.76
N MET A 227 1.34 8.77 1.62
CA MET A 227 2.30 9.04 0.58
C MET A 227 1.70 8.66 -0.79
N GLY A 228 2.11 9.36 -1.84
CA GLY A 228 1.78 8.98 -3.21
C GLY A 228 2.47 7.66 -3.60
N PRO A 229 1.87 6.84 -4.49
CA PRO A 229 2.38 5.52 -4.81
C PRO A 229 3.79 5.53 -5.42
N LEU A 230 4.13 6.50 -6.28
CA LEU A 230 5.44 6.51 -6.95
C LEU A 230 6.54 6.94 -5.98
N THR A 231 6.28 7.97 -5.16
CA THR A 231 7.18 8.34 -4.05
C THR A 231 7.37 7.16 -3.07
N LEU A 232 6.32 6.38 -2.81
CA LEU A 232 6.41 5.21 -1.93
C LEU A 232 7.24 4.08 -2.56
N CYS A 233 7.10 3.82 -3.87
CA CYS A 233 7.96 2.88 -4.59
C CYS A 233 9.43 3.26 -4.44
N ASP A 234 9.77 4.54 -4.63
CA ASP A 234 11.15 5.02 -4.49
C ASP A 234 11.68 4.92 -3.06
N LEU A 235 10.81 5.05 -2.06
CA LEU A 235 11.17 4.91 -0.65
C LEU A 235 11.43 3.45 -0.28
N ILE A 236 10.58 2.53 -0.73
CA ILE A 236 10.73 1.08 -0.51
C ILE A 236 11.97 0.56 -1.27
N GLY A 237 12.12 0.99 -2.51
CA GLY A 237 13.09 0.48 -3.48
C GLY A 237 12.41 -0.34 -4.56
N LEU A 238 12.62 0.04 -5.81
CA LEU A 238 11.97 -0.57 -6.98
C LEU A 238 12.37 -2.04 -7.17
N ASP A 239 13.60 -2.41 -6.80
CA ASP A 239 14.07 -3.80 -6.79
C ASP A 239 13.34 -4.66 -5.75
N VAL A 240 13.06 -4.11 -4.57
CA VAL A 240 12.27 -4.79 -3.53
C VAL A 240 10.82 -4.97 -3.99
N CYS A 241 10.22 -3.93 -4.59
CA CYS A 241 8.89 -4.04 -5.19
C CYS A 241 8.87 -5.12 -6.28
N LEU A 242 9.89 -5.17 -7.14
CA LEU A 242 9.98 -6.17 -8.20
C LEU A 242 10.13 -7.58 -7.64
N GLU A 243 11.00 -7.77 -6.65
CA GLU A 243 11.23 -9.07 -6.00
C GLU A 243 9.94 -9.62 -5.40
N VAL A 244 9.18 -8.79 -4.67
CA VAL A 244 7.89 -9.22 -4.11
C VAL A 244 6.88 -9.58 -5.20
N MET A 245 6.77 -8.77 -6.26
CA MET A 245 5.87 -9.12 -7.38
C MET A 245 6.30 -10.41 -8.08
N ASP A 246 7.60 -10.67 -8.23
CA ASP A 246 8.11 -11.91 -8.82
C ASP A 246 7.76 -13.13 -7.97
N VAL A 247 7.83 -13.03 -6.65
CA VAL A 247 7.41 -14.10 -5.74
C VAL A 247 5.90 -14.31 -5.81
N LEU A 248 5.10 -13.25 -5.74
CA LEU A 248 3.63 -13.33 -5.89
C LEU A 248 3.23 -13.98 -7.21
N PHE A 249 3.88 -13.61 -8.32
CA PHE A 249 3.61 -14.18 -9.64
C PHE A 249 4.06 -15.64 -9.75
N ALA A 250 5.22 -15.98 -9.19
CA ALA A 250 5.76 -17.34 -9.25
C ALA A 250 4.84 -18.34 -8.53
N GLU A 251 4.26 -17.93 -7.40
CA GLU A 251 3.31 -18.74 -6.62
C GLU A 251 1.92 -18.81 -7.28
N SER A 252 1.34 -17.65 -7.58
CA SER A 252 -0.06 -17.58 -8.05
C SER A 252 -0.24 -17.93 -9.52
N ARG A 253 0.77 -17.63 -10.36
CA ARG A 253 0.69 -17.61 -11.83
C ARG A 253 -0.46 -16.76 -12.37
N ASP A 254 -0.99 -15.87 -11.55
CA ASP A 254 -2.09 -14.98 -11.92
C ASP A 254 -1.51 -13.75 -12.63
N PRO A 255 -2.01 -13.39 -13.84
CA PRO A 255 -1.63 -12.15 -14.52
C PRO A 255 -1.76 -10.89 -13.65
N VAL A 256 -2.63 -10.87 -12.63
CA VAL A 256 -2.75 -9.79 -11.65
C VAL A 256 -1.43 -9.53 -10.91
N HIS A 257 -0.69 -10.60 -10.60
CA HIS A 257 0.59 -10.49 -9.92
C HIS A 257 1.78 -10.35 -10.87
N ALA A 258 1.56 -10.26 -12.19
CA ALA A 258 2.68 -10.03 -13.11
C ALA A 258 3.30 -8.64 -12.86
N PRO A 259 4.63 -8.52 -12.69
CA PRO A 259 5.28 -7.23 -12.56
C PRO A 259 5.05 -6.33 -13.79
N ALA A 260 4.88 -5.04 -13.57
CA ALA A 260 4.78 -4.06 -14.64
C ALA A 260 6.08 -4.05 -15.49
N PRO A 261 5.98 -3.96 -16.83
CA PRO A 261 7.17 -3.91 -17.69
C PRO A 261 8.11 -2.74 -17.34
N LEU A 262 7.55 -1.57 -17.03
CA LEU A 262 8.32 -0.41 -16.60
C LEU A 262 9.11 -0.67 -15.32
N LEU A 263 8.52 -1.33 -14.32
CA LEU A 263 9.19 -1.68 -13.07
C LEU A 263 10.46 -2.52 -13.34
N ARG A 264 10.36 -3.57 -14.17
CA ARG A 264 11.54 -4.36 -14.56
C ARG A 264 12.58 -3.53 -15.30
N SER A 265 12.14 -2.65 -16.20
CA SER A 265 13.03 -1.82 -17.00
C SER A 265 13.82 -0.84 -16.13
N MET A 266 13.15 -0.19 -15.18
CA MET A 266 13.78 0.73 -14.22
C MET A 266 14.78 0.03 -13.32
N VAL A 267 14.42 -1.15 -12.77
CA VAL A 267 15.35 -1.94 -11.94
C VAL A 267 16.57 -2.38 -12.75
N SER A 268 16.37 -2.84 -13.99
CA SER A 268 17.47 -3.22 -14.89
C SER A 268 18.39 -2.05 -15.23
N ALA A 269 17.86 -0.83 -15.25
CA ALA A 269 18.62 0.40 -15.45
C ALA A 269 19.29 0.93 -14.17
N GLY A 270 19.13 0.28 -13.01
CA GLY A 270 19.69 0.72 -11.74
C GLY A 270 18.96 1.89 -11.09
N LEU A 271 17.75 2.22 -11.57
CA LEU A 271 16.87 3.23 -10.99
C LEU A 271 16.11 2.60 -9.83
N LEU A 272 16.72 2.54 -8.64
CA LEU A 272 16.19 1.82 -7.48
C LEU A 272 15.51 2.73 -6.46
N GLY A 273 15.25 3.99 -6.80
CA GLY A 273 14.62 4.98 -5.93
C GLY A 273 15.61 5.74 -5.07
N ARG A 274 15.20 6.10 -3.85
CA ARG A 274 15.97 6.97 -2.94
C ARG A 274 17.36 6.44 -2.66
N LYS A 275 17.51 5.13 -2.47
CA LYS A 275 18.79 4.51 -2.11
C LYS A 275 19.88 4.67 -3.17
N THR A 276 19.51 4.81 -4.44
CA THR A 276 20.43 5.10 -5.56
C THR A 276 20.39 6.56 -5.99
N GLY A 277 19.54 7.38 -5.37
CA GLY A 277 19.36 8.79 -5.69
C GLY A 277 18.44 9.04 -6.90
N GLN A 278 17.88 7.99 -7.50
CA GLN A 278 17.01 8.11 -8.66
C GLN A 278 16.08 6.89 -8.80
N GLY A 279 14.80 7.14 -9.05
CA GLY A 279 13.75 6.17 -9.36
C GLY A 279 12.71 6.82 -10.27
N PHE A 280 11.46 6.94 -9.81
CA PHE A 280 10.46 7.81 -10.45
C PHE A 280 10.78 9.29 -10.27
N TYR A 281 11.44 9.63 -9.17
CA TYR A 281 11.94 10.96 -8.88
C TYR A 281 13.46 10.98 -8.86
N THR A 282 14.04 12.14 -9.16
CA THR A 282 15.46 12.41 -8.91
C THR A 282 15.66 13.02 -7.53
N TYR A 283 16.65 12.53 -6.78
CA TYR A 283 16.97 12.98 -5.43
C TYR A 283 18.33 13.67 -5.38
N GLU A 284 18.49 14.62 -4.46
CA GLU A 284 19.72 15.44 -4.32
C GLU A 284 21.00 14.60 -4.21
N LYS A 285 20.91 13.43 -3.56
CA LYS A 285 21.97 12.43 -3.45
C LYS A 285 21.38 11.07 -3.03
N PRO A 286 22.10 9.95 -3.19
CA PRO A 286 21.70 8.66 -2.65
C PRO A 286 21.33 8.72 -1.16
N GLY A 287 20.17 8.16 -0.83
CA GLY A 287 19.58 8.16 0.51
C GLY A 287 18.89 9.47 0.92
N SER A 288 18.91 10.52 0.08
CA SER A 288 18.22 11.78 0.39
C SER A 288 16.70 11.65 0.25
N GLY A 289 15.96 12.27 1.17
CA GLY A 289 14.51 12.45 1.04
C GLY A 289 14.12 13.67 0.20
N LYS A 290 15.08 14.47 -0.26
CA LYS A 290 14.84 15.72 -1.00
C LYS A 290 14.87 15.46 -2.50
N VAL A 291 13.70 15.61 -3.13
CA VAL A 291 13.53 15.57 -4.59
C VAL A 291 14.11 16.84 -5.22
N VAL A 292 14.74 16.70 -6.38
CA VAL A 292 15.26 17.80 -7.21
C VAL A 292 14.61 17.75 -8.59
N ALA A 293 14.57 18.91 -9.26
CA ALA A 293 14.02 18.99 -10.60
C ALA A 293 14.87 18.19 -11.61
N ASP A 294 14.18 17.56 -12.55
CA ASP A 294 14.69 16.72 -13.63
C ASP A 294 13.90 16.95 -14.93
N ALA A 295 14.21 16.19 -15.98
CA ALA A 295 13.60 16.36 -17.30
C ALA A 295 12.07 16.12 -17.30
N ASP A 296 11.57 15.31 -16.37
CA ASP A 296 10.14 14.96 -16.25
C ASP A 296 9.41 15.85 -15.24
N SER A 297 10.12 16.79 -14.61
CA SER A 297 9.51 17.76 -13.70
C SER A 297 8.61 18.72 -14.47
N PRO A 298 7.42 19.07 -13.93
CA PRO A 298 6.56 20.06 -14.53
C PRO A 298 7.34 21.35 -14.81
N ALA A 299 7.32 21.78 -16.07
CA ALA A 299 7.91 23.06 -16.44
C ALA A 299 7.21 24.18 -15.66
N THR A 300 7.94 25.25 -15.33
CA THR A 300 7.33 26.47 -14.80
C THR A 300 6.34 27.00 -15.82
N GLN A 301 5.04 26.86 -15.54
CA GLN A 301 3.99 27.31 -16.44
C GLN A 301 3.92 28.85 -16.43
N GLN A 302 3.62 29.43 -17.58
CA GLN A 302 3.24 30.84 -17.64
C GLN A 302 1.91 31.01 -16.89
N PRO A 303 1.67 32.17 -16.24
CA PRO A 303 0.42 32.42 -15.54
C PRO A 303 -0.76 32.17 -16.47
N LEU A 304 -1.65 31.25 -16.09
CA LEU A 304 -2.83 30.95 -16.87
C LEU A 304 -3.85 32.09 -16.72
N THR A 305 -4.62 32.34 -17.77
CA THR A 305 -5.64 33.39 -17.74
C THR A 305 -6.95 32.82 -17.21
N LEU A 306 -7.44 33.38 -16.11
CA LEU A 306 -8.70 32.98 -15.52
C LEU A 306 -9.88 33.34 -16.46
N PRO A 307 -10.76 32.38 -16.81
CA PRO A 307 -11.93 32.67 -17.63
C PRO A 307 -12.95 33.52 -16.86
N SER A 308 -13.64 34.44 -17.53
CA SER A 308 -14.70 35.25 -16.90
C SER A 308 -16.00 34.47 -16.68
N GLU A 309 -16.27 33.50 -17.55
CA GLU A 309 -17.44 32.63 -17.52
C GLU A 309 -17.05 31.21 -17.94
N VAL A 310 -17.74 30.20 -17.42
CA VAL A 310 -17.64 28.81 -17.86
C VAL A 310 -19.02 28.16 -17.91
N VAL A 311 -19.16 27.10 -18.70
CA VAL A 311 -20.35 26.23 -18.69
C VAL A 311 -20.04 25.01 -17.86
N VAL A 312 -20.89 24.71 -16.88
CA VAL A 312 -20.78 23.50 -16.07
C VAL A 312 -22.00 22.64 -16.31
N VAL A 313 -21.78 21.43 -16.86
CA VAL A 313 -22.85 20.48 -17.18
C VAL A 313 -22.85 19.33 -16.20
N GLY A 314 -24.01 19.05 -15.63
CA GLY A 314 -24.24 17.89 -14.78
C GLY A 314 -24.93 18.23 -13.46
N GLU A 315 -25.16 17.18 -12.68
CA GLU A 315 -25.90 17.22 -11.43
C GLU A 315 -25.12 16.48 -10.33
N GLY A 316 -25.53 16.69 -9.08
CA GLY A 316 -24.93 16.05 -7.93
C GLY A 316 -23.86 16.88 -7.23
N THR A 317 -23.41 16.36 -6.09
CA THR A 317 -22.58 17.09 -5.13
C THR A 317 -21.19 17.43 -5.67
N GLN A 318 -20.62 16.60 -6.55
CA GLN A 318 -19.32 16.88 -7.16
C GLN A 318 -19.39 18.10 -8.11
N VAL A 319 -20.49 18.24 -8.84
CA VAL A 319 -20.73 19.41 -9.69
C VAL A 319 -20.96 20.64 -8.82
N ASP A 320 -21.78 20.52 -7.77
CA ASP A 320 -22.00 21.62 -6.81
C ASP A 320 -20.69 22.14 -6.22
N GLU A 321 -19.79 21.22 -5.84
CA GLU A 321 -18.48 21.57 -5.31
C GLU A 321 -17.62 22.32 -6.34
N PHE A 322 -17.61 21.90 -7.61
CA PHE A 322 -16.88 22.65 -8.65
C PHE A 322 -17.47 24.04 -8.89
N VAL A 323 -18.79 24.19 -8.85
CA VAL A 323 -19.44 25.50 -8.95
C VAL A 323 -19.01 26.41 -7.79
N GLN A 324 -18.88 25.86 -6.58
CA GLN A 324 -18.35 26.61 -5.43
C GLN A 324 -16.89 27.01 -5.64
N VAL A 325 -16.05 26.11 -6.20
CA VAL A 325 -14.66 26.43 -6.57
C VAL A 325 -14.61 27.61 -7.55
N CYS A 326 -15.43 27.61 -8.60
CA CYS A 326 -15.53 28.73 -9.54
C CYS A 326 -15.96 30.04 -8.84
N GLY A 327 -16.94 29.95 -7.93
CA GLY A 327 -17.44 31.11 -7.18
C GLY A 327 -16.39 31.75 -6.27
N LYS A 328 -15.50 30.96 -5.65
CA LYS A 328 -14.41 31.47 -4.80
C LYS A 328 -13.46 32.42 -5.54
N VAL A 329 -13.30 32.21 -6.84
CA VAL A 329 -12.37 32.98 -7.70
C VAL A 329 -13.09 33.97 -8.60
N GLY A 330 -14.40 34.15 -8.42
CA GLY A 330 -15.19 35.13 -9.18
C GLY A 330 -15.49 34.74 -10.63
N VAL A 331 -15.37 33.46 -10.99
CA VAL A 331 -15.73 32.94 -12.32
C VAL A 331 -17.24 32.74 -12.39
N SER A 332 -17.90 33.34 -13.37
CA SER A 332 -19.34 33.16 -13.58
C SER A 332 -19.63 31.75 -14.11
N VAL A 333 -20.63 31.06 -13.55
CA VAL A 333 -20.98 29.70 -13.98
C VAL A 333 -22.35 29.67 -14.62
N ARG A 334 -22.39 29.23 -15.89
CA ARG A 334 -23.63 28.84 -16.57
C ARG A 334 -23.87 27.36 -16.34
N ARG A 335 -24.74 27.03 -15.39
CA ARG A 335 -25.08 25.64 -15.06
C ARG A 335 -26.15 25.09 -16.00
N MET A 336 -25.96 23.87 -16.48
CA MET A 336 -26.94 23.16 -17.33
C MET A 336 -27.04 21.70 -16.91
N SER A 337 -28.23 21.10 -17.03
CA SER A 337 -28.35 19.64 -16.97
C SER A 337 -27.94 19.01 -18.31
N TYR A 338 -27.68 17.70 -18.31
CA TYR A 338 -27.35 16.97 -19.54
C TYR A 338 -28.43 17.05 -20.61
N ASN A 339 -29.70 17.11 -20.21
CA ASN A 339 -30.85 17.12 -21.12
C ASN A 339 -31.17 18.52 -21.65
N GLU A 340 -30.73 19.57 -20.96
CA GLU A 340 -30.94 20.97 -21.35
C GLU A 340 -29.78 21.54 -22.16
N PHE A 341 -28.66 20.81 -22.26
CA PHE A 341 -27.49 21.27 -23.00
C PHE A 341 -27.82 21.40 -24.49
N ASP A 342 -27.67 22.62 -25.02
CA ASP A 342 -27.78 22.91 -26.44
C ASP A 342 -26.47 23.57 -26.92
N PRO A 343 -25.67 22.89 -27.77
CA PRO A 343 -24.39 23.41 -28.23
C PRO A 343 -24.53 24.71 -29.06
N THR A 344 -25.71 25.01 -29.61
CA THR A 344 -25.94 26.26 -30.38
C THR A 344 -26.03 27.49 -29.49
N LEU A 345 -26.30 27.31 -28.19
CA LEU A 345 -26.40 28.39 -27.20
C LEU A 345 -25.07 28.69 -26.49
N ILE A 346 -24.03 27.87 -26.75
CA ILE A 346 -22.72 28.00 -26.11
C ILE A 346 -21.78 28.76 -27.05
N PRO A 347 -21.17 29.89 -26.64
CA PRO A 347 -20.12 30.56 -27.43
C PRO A 347 -18.94 29.63 -27.73
N ALA A 348 -18.27 29.81 -28.88
CA ALA A 348 -17.23 28.89 -29.35
C ALA A 348 -15.93 28.92 -28.53
N ASP A 349 -15.73 29.97 -27.74
CA ASP A 349 -14.60 30.21 -26.85
C ASP A 349 -14.90 29.87 -25.39
N LEU A 350 -16.16 29.56 -25.06
CA LEU A 350 -16.57 29.28 -23.69
C LEU A 350 -16.25 27.82 -23.31
N PRO A 351 -15.39 27.57 -22.30
CA PRO A 351 -15.05 26.22 -21.86
C PRO A 351 -16.28 25.49 -21.30
N VAL A 352 -16.41 24.20 -21.62
CA VAL A 352 -17.48 23.33 -21.10
C VAL A 352 -16.87 22.28 -20.18
N MET A 353 -17.12 22.41 -18.87
CA MET A 353 -16.74 21.43 -17.86
C MET A 353 -17.91 20.49 -17.58
N VAL A 354 -17.68 19.20 -17.73
CA VAL A 354 -18.71 18.18 -17.54
C VAL A 354 -18.40 17.39 -16.27
N GLY A 355 -19.35 17.30 -15.34
CA GLY A 355 -19.21 16.51 -14.12
C GLY A 355 -19.19 15.01 -14.40
N VAL A 356 -18.03 14.37 -14.31
CA VAL A 356 -17.88 12.94 -14.62
C VAL A 356 -17.97 12.12 -13.34
N MET A 357 -18.88 11.14 -13.31
CA MET A 357 -18.91 10.13 -12.27
C MET A 357 -17.89 9.01 -12.56
N PRO A 358 -17.39 8.28 -11.54
CA PRO A 358 -16.40 7.22 -11.74
C PRO A 358 -16.81 6.10 -12.72
N VAL A 359 -18.10 5.92 -13.00
CA VAL A 359 -18.59 4.94 -13.97
C VAL A 359 -18.67 5.46 -15.40
N GLN A 360 -18.39 6.75 -15.62
CA GLN A 360 -18.59 7.47 -16.88
C GLN A 360 -17.26 7.94 -17.48
N ARG A 361 -17.34 8.36 -18.75
CA ARG A 361 -16.27 9.05 -19.48
C ARG A 361 -16.78 10.38 -20.00
N ALA A 362 -15.94 11.40 -19.97
CA ALA A 362 -16.20 12.72 -20.55
C ALA A 362 -16.51 12.64 -22.05
N THR A 363 -15.85 11.75 -22.77
CA THR A 363 -16.03 11.51 -24.21
C THR A 363 -17.42 11.00 -24.53
N ASP A 364 -17.94 10.06 -23.73
CA ASP A 364 -19.28 9.51 -23.92
C ASP A 364 -20.35 10.57 -23.64
N LEU A 365 -20.17 11.35 -22.56
CA LEU A 365 -21.07 12.45 -22.22
C LEU A 365 -21.03 13.57 -23.27
N SER A 366 -19.83 13.95 -23.74
CA SER A 366 -19.65 14.92 -24.82
C SER A 366 -20.39 14.52 -26.09
N ALA A 367 -20.29 13.24 -26.48
CA ALA A 367 -21.00 12.69 -27.63
C ALA A 367 -22.52 12.67 -27.42
N GLN A 368 -22.99 12.25 -26.24
CA GLN A 368 -24.42 12.22 -25.91
C GLN A 368 -25.06 13.61 -25.98
N MET A 369 -24.35 14.64 -25.51
CA MET A 369 -24.80 16.03 -25.54
C MET A 369 -24.69 16.68 -26.93
N GLY A 370 -24.05 16.03 -27.89
CA GLY A 370 -23.73 16.65 -29.19
C GLY A 370 -22.81 17.87 -29.06
N ALA A 371 -21.97 17.92 -28.03
CA ALA A 371 -21.08 19.03 -27.80
C ALA A 371 -20.07 19.21 -28.95
N ARG A 372 -19.67 20.45 -29.22
CA ARG A 372 -18.64 20.72 -30.23
C ARG A 372 -17.33 20.06 -29.82
N ARG A 373 -16.66 19.46 -30.80
CA ARG A 373 -15.40 18.75 -30.56
C ARG A 373 -14.36 19.70 -29.97
N GLY A 374 -13.83 19.29 -28.83
CA GLY A 374 -12.75 19.99 -28.14
C GLY A 374 -13.17 21.12 -27.20
N ASP A 375 -14.46 21.37 -27.04
CA ASP A 375 -14.99 22.32 -26.05
C ASP A 375 -15.12 21.69 -24.66
N VAL A 376 -15.14 20.35 -24.60
CA VAL A 376 -15.43 19.60 -23.38
C VAL A 376 -14.16 19.14 -22.68
N VAL A 377 -14.18 19.27 -21.36
CA VAL A 377 -13.28 18.60 -20.42
C VAL A 377 -14.10 17.99 -19.28
N GLY A 378 -13.74 16.79 -18.85
CA GLY A 378 -14.35 16.14 -17.70
C GLY A 378 -13.75 16.65 -16.40
N ILE A 379 -14.59 16.80 -15.38
CA ILE A 379 -14.17 17.13 -14.03
C ILE A 379 -14.76 16.14 -13.03
N HIS A 380 -13.92 15.60 -12.16
CA HIS A 380 -14.33 14.85 -10.99
C HIS A 380 -13.78 15.54 -9.75
N THR A 381 -14.65 16.26 -9.05
CA THR A 381 -14.27 17.06 -7.88
C THR A 381 -14.45 16.26 -6.61
N LEU A 382 -13.38 16.17 -5.83
CA LEU A 382 -13.40 15.55 -4.50
C LEU A 382 -13.63 16.62 -3.44
N PHE A 383 -14.21 16.19 -2.32
CA PHE A 383 -14.42 17.09 -1.19
C PHE A 383 -13.09 17.54 -0.58
N PRO A 384 -13.01 18.79 -0.12
CA PRO A 384 -11.83 19.29 0.58
C PRO A 384 -11.60 18.48 1.86
N ASN A 385 -10.33 18.25 2.18
CA ASN A 385 -9.89 17.57 3.38
C ASN A 385 -8.67 18.28 4.01
N ALA A 386 -8.14 17.73 5.10
CA ALA A 386 -7.04 18.36 5.84
C ALA A 386 -5.74 18.56 5.03
N LYS A 387 -5.57 17.84 3.91
CA LYS A 387 -4.42 17.99 3.00
C LYS A 387 -4.69 18.90 1.80
N GLY A 388 -5.93 19.34 1.61
CA GLY A 388 -6.35 20.16 0.48
C GLY A 388 -7.53 19.55 -0.28
N GLN A 389 -7.70 19.99 -1.52
CA GLN A 389 -8.76 19.56 -2.42
C GLN A 389 -8.16 19.15 -3.76
N VAL A 390 -8.72 18.11 -4.38
CA VAL A 390 -8.29 17.61 -5.69
C VAL A 390 -9.45 17.64 -6.68
N ILE A 391 -9.16 18.03 -7.91
CA ILE A 391 -10.04 17.86 -9.08
C ILE A 391 -9.30 16.98 -10.08
N GLU A 392 -9.86 15.82 -10.41
CA GLU A 392 -9.36 15.02 -11.54
C GLU A 392 -9.95 15.59 -12.84
N VAL A 393 -9.07 16.00 -13.74
CA VAL A 393 -9.40 16.65 -15.02
C VAL A 393 -9.23 15.64 -16.14
N ALA A 394 -10.35 15.04 -16.56
CA ALA A 394 -10.38 14.00 -17.58
C ALA A 394 -10.41 14.60 -18.99
N MET A 395 -9.33 14.43 -19.75
CA MET A 395 -9.23 14.95 -21.11
C MET A 395 -9.88 14.02 -22.12
N THR A 396 -10.79 14.57 -22.92
CA THR A 396 -11.24 13.88 -24.14
C THR A 396 -10.11 13.90 -25.18
N PRO A 397 -10.12 13.00 -26.19
CA PRO A 397 -9.13 13.02 -27.26
C PRO A 397 -9.08 14.32 -28.08
N PHE A 398 -10.08 15.19 -27.95
CA PHE A 398 -10.18 16.44 -28.69
C PHE A 398 -10.07 17.69 -27.81
N THR A 399 -9.97 17.55 -26.48
CA THR A 399 -9.97 18.69 -25.55
C THR A 399 -8.91 19.70 -25.96
N ARG A 400 -9.34 20.93 -26.29
CA ARG A 400 -8.41 21.98 -26.71
C ARG A 400 -7.65 22.51 -25.51
N GLN A 401 -6.40 22.93 -25.74
CA GLN A 401 -5.54 23.49 -24.69
C GLN A 401 -6.21 24.65 -23.95
N VAL A 402 -6.91 25.55 -24.66
CA VAL A 402 -7.63 26.68 -24.04
C VAL A 402 -8.70 26.25 -23.02
N VAL A 403 -9.35 25.10 -23.22
CA VAL A 403 -10.37 24.57 -22.31
C VAL A 403 -9.69 23.98 -21.06
N LEU A 404 -8.60 23.24 -21.28
CA LEU A 404 -7.78 22.71 -20.19
C LEU A 404 -7.18 23.83 -19.35
N ASP A 405 -6.53 24.81 -19.99
CA ASP A 405 -5.96 26.00 -19.34
C ASP A 405 -7.01 26.73 -18.51
N GLY A 406 -8.26 26.81 -18.97
CA GLY A 406 -9.36 27.39 -18.21
C GLY A 406 -9.64 26.66 -16.89
N VAL A 407 -9.70 25.33 -16.89
CA VAL A 407 -9.88 24.54 -15.66
C VAL A 407 -8.68 24.67 -14.74
N LEU A 408 -7.46 24.61 -15.30
CA LEU A 408 -6.23 24.73 -14.52
C LEU A 408 -6.10 26.11 -13.88
N ALA A 409 -6.45 27.19 -14.60
CA ALA A 409 -6.49 28.55 -14.07
C ALA A 409 -7.47 28.70 -12.91
N ILE A 410 -8.66 28.10 -13.02
CA ILE A 410 -9.67 28.08 -11.94
C ILE A 410 -9.12 27.36 -10.71
N ALA A 411 -8.53 26.17 -10.92
CA ALA A 411 -7.97 25.37 -9.83
C ALA A 411 -6.81 26.09 -9.13
N GLU A 412 -5.87 26.66 -9.90
CA GLU A 412 -4.74 27.44 -9.39
C GLU A 412 -5.23 28.65 -8.56
N ALA A 413 -6.12 29.46 -9.12
CA ALA A 413 -6.66 30.63 -8.43
C ALA A 413 -7.46 30.26 -7.16
N ALA A 414 -8.07 29.07 -7.13
CA ALA A 414 -8.83 28.58 -5.99
C ALA A 414 -7.99 27.80 -4.97
N GLU A 415 -6.68 27.68 -5.20
CA GLU A 415 -5.74 26.86 -4.40
C GLU A 415 -6.18 25.39 -4.31
N VAL A 416 -6.77 24.88 -5.40
CA VAL A 416 -7.19 23.47 -5.55
C VAL A 416 -6.19 22.74 -6.45
N THR A 417 -5.83 21.52 -6.09
CA THR A 417 -4.92 20.71 -6.91
C THR A 417 -5.67 20.09 -8.09
N ALA A 418 -5.43 20.58 -9.29
CA ALA A 418 -5.91 19.92 -10.51
C ALA A 418 -4.93 18.82 -10.95
N VAL A 419 -5.46 17.63 -11.21
CA VAL A 419 -4.69 16.50 -11.71
C VAL A 419 -5.25 16.07 -13.05
N ILE A 420 -4.45 16.21 -14.10
CA ILE A 420 -4.83 15.84 -15.46
C ILE A 420 -4.76 14.32 -15.62
N CYS A 421 -5.79 13.72 -16.21
CA CYS A 421 -5.82 12.30 -16.52
C CYS A 421 -6.47 11.99 -17.87
N ASP A 422 -6.17 10.80 -18.37
CA ASP A 422 -6.92 10.22 -19.49
C ASP A 422 -8.37 9.99 -19.12
N ASP A 423 -9.25 10.19 -20.10
CA ASP A 423 -10.68 9.94 -19.95
C ASP A 423 -11.02 8.43 -19.92
N GLN A 424 -10.89 7.87 -18.73
CA GLN A 424 -11.18 6.47 -18.40
C GLN A 424 -12.13 6.39 -17.19
N PRO A 425 -12.98 5.34 -17.11
CA PRO A 425 -13.74 5.07 -15.90
C PRO A 425 -12.81 4.92 -14.69
N GLY A 426 -13.25 5.43 -13.55
CA GLY A 426 -12.51 5.49 -12.30
C GLY A 426 -11.49 6.62 -12.23
N GLN A 427 -11.30 7.42 -13.29
CA GLN A 427 -10.31 8.50 -13.33
C GLN A 427 -8.94 8.00 -12.82
N ILE A 428 -8.28 8.63 -11.85
CA ILE A 428 -7.04 8.09 -11.24
C ILE A 428 -7.37 7.31 -9.97
N ILE A 429 -8.06 7.95 -9.03
CA ILE A 429 -8.29 7.40 -7.69
C ILE A 429 -9.13 6.13 -7.75
N GLY A 430 -10.21 6.14 -8.53
CA GLY A 430 -11.04 4.95 -8.74
C GLY A 430 -10.27 3.83 -9.44
N ARG A 431 -9.42 4.13 -10.44
CA ARG A 431 -8.59 3.13 -11.13
C ARG A 431 -7.56 2.47 -10.21
N LEU A 432 -7.15 3.10 -9.12
CA LEU A 432 -6.17 2.55 -8.19
C LEU A 432 -6.81 1.94 -6.94
N LEU A 433 -7.75 2.63 -6.30
CA LEU A 433 -8.36 2.16 -5.05
C LEU A 433 -9.40 1.08 -5.25
N VAL A 434 -10.21 1.15 -6.31
CA VAL A 434 -11.31 0.20 -6.49
C VAL A 434 -10.81 -1.22 -6.79
N PRO A 435 -9.80 -1.43 -7.66
CA PRO A 435 -9.16 -2.75 -7.79
C PRO A 435 -8.47 -3.21 -6.51
N TYR A 436 -7.81 -2.31 -5.77
CA TYR A 436 -7.21 -2.63 -4.46
C TYR A 436 -8.26 -3.13 -3.45
N PHE A 437 -9.43 -2.49 -3.39
CA PHE A 437 -10.55 -2.95 -2.57
C PHE A 437 -11.07 -4.31 -3.03
N ASN A 438 -11.12 -4.53 -4.34
CA ASN A 438 -11.53 -5.81 -4.91
C ASN A 438 -10.61 -6.96 -4.46
N ASP A 439 -9.30 -6.73 -4.39
CA ASP A 439 -8.35 -7.74 -3.91
C ASP A 439 -8.50 -8.01 -2.42
N ALA A 440 -8.73 -6.97 -1.61
CA ALA A 440 -9.05 -7.14 -0.19
C ALA A 440 -10.33 -7.98 0.00
N ALA A 441 -11.35 -7.76 -0.83
CA ALA A 441 -12.57 -8.57 -0.84
C ALA A 441 -12.30 -10.03 -1.24
N ARG A 442 -11.44 -10.28 -2.25
CA ARG A 442 -11.02 -11.64 -2.65
C ARG A 442 -10.24 -12.34 -1.54
N MET A 443 -9.36 -11.60 -0.86
CA MET A 443 -8.59 -12.10 0.29
C MET A 443 -9.54 -12.56 1.40
N LEU A 444 -10.49 -11.70 1.79
CA LEU A 444 -11.53 -12.01 2.77
C LEU A 444 -12.36 -13.24 2.37
N ALA A 445 -12.85 -13.28 1.12
CA ALA A 445 -13.67 -14.38 0.61
C ALA A 445 -12.94 -15.73 0.61
N SER A 446 -11.61 -15.72 0.51
CA SER A 446 -10.81 -16.94 0.54
C SER A 446 -10.62 -17.54 1.94
N GLY A 447 -11.11 -16.86 2.99
CA GLY A 447 -10.93 -17.27 4.39
C GLY A 447 -9.49 -17.12 4.89
N TYR A 448 -8.65 -16.40 4.14
CA TYR A 448 -7.21 -16.32 4.36
C TYR A 448 -6.82 -15.37 5.50
N ALA A 449 -7.62 -14.32 5.71
CA ALA A 449 -7.52 -13.38 6.82
C ALA A 449 -8.92 -12.85 7.16
N SER A 450 -9.13 -12.47 8.41
CA SER A 450 -10.39 -11.83 8.83
C SER A 450 -10.45 -10.39 8.30
N ALA A 451 -11.66 -9.83 8.22
CA ALA A 451 -11.83 -8.45 7.80
C ALA A 451 -11.16 -7.45 8.77
N ASP A 452 -11.10 -7.76 10.07
CA ASP A 452 -10.42 -6.94 11.08
C ASP A 452 -8.90 -7.03 10.94
N ASP A 453 -8.37 -8.22 10.65
CA ASP A 453 -6.94 -8.43 10.41
C ASP A 453 -6.48 -7.71 9.13
N ILE A 454 -7.28 -7.77 8.05
CA ILE A 454 -7.00 -7.04 6.81
C ILE A 454 -6.94 -5.53 7.06
N ASP A 455 -7.94 -5.00 7.76
CA ASP A 455 -8.00 -3.56 8.07
C ASP A 455 -6.85 -3.14 9.00
N THR A 456 -6.54 -3.95 10.02
CA THR A 456 -5.44 -3.69 10.97
C THR A 456 -4.08 -3.73 10.27
N ALA A 457 -3.87 -4.69 9.36
CA ALA A 457 -2.62 -4.79 8.61
C ALA A 457 -2.37 -3.55 7.76
N MET A 458 -3.39 -3.08 7.03
CA MET A 458 -3.21 -1.93 6.15
C MET A 458 -3.11 -0.60 6.92
N THR A 459 -3.83 -0.46 8.02
CA THR A 459 -3.75 0.75 8.86
C THR A 459 -2.44 0.85 9.64
N LEU A 460 -1.98 -0.23 10.28
CA LEU A 460 -0.76 -0.22 11.10
C LEU A 460 0.52 -0.49 10.31
N GLY A 461 0.43 -1.29 9.24
CA GLY A 461 1.57 -1.62 8.38
C GLY A 461 1.87 -0.54 7.34
N CYS A 462 0.82 0.02 6.73
CA CYS A 462 0.96 1.00 5.63
C CYS A 462 0.58 2.43 6.04
N GLY A 463 0.10 2.64 7.27
CA GLY A 463 -0.32 3.95 7.77
C GLY A 463 -1.62 4.46 7.18
N TYR A 464 -2.43 3.60 6.55
CA TYR A 464 -3.65 4.04 5.87
C TYR A 464 -4.67 4.61 6.87
N PRO A 465 -5.42 5.66 6.49
CA PRO A 465 -6.37 6.29 7.40
C PRO A 465 -7.54 5.37 7.78
N LYS A 466 -7.88 4.42 6.90
CA LYS A 466 -8.88 3.39 7.10
C LYS A 466 -8.44 2.10 6.41
N GLY A 467 -8.87 0.97 6.94
CA GLY A 467 -8.67 -0.32 6.28
C GLY A 467 -9.56 -0.48 5.05
N PRO A 468 -9.15 -1.32 4.07
CA PRO A 468 -9.88 -1.49 2.81
C PRO A 468 -11.30 -2.05 2.98
N ILE A 469 -11.54 -2.93 3.95
CA ILE A 469 -12.87 -3.49 4.20
C ILE A 469 -13.81 -2.42 4.77
N THR A 470 -13.33 -1.64 5.74
CA THR A 470 -14.07 -0.47 6.25
C THR A 470 -14.36 0.55 5.15
N TRP A 471 -13.41 0.77 4.23
CA TRP A 471 -13.63 1.66 3.08
C TRP A 471 -14.70 1.12 2.13
N LEU A 472 -14.65 -0.17 1.76
CA LEU A 472 -15.67 -0.81 0.93
C LEU A 472 -17.09 -0.57 1.46
N GLU A 473 -17.30 -0.76 2.77
CA GLU A 473 -18.60 -0.56 3.39
C GLU A 473 -19.06 0.91 3.35
N ALA A 474 -18.12 1.85 3.51
CA ALA A 474 -18.41 3.29 3.41
C ALA A 474 -18.77 3.72 1.98
N PHE A 475 -18.14 3.15 0.96
CA PHE A 475 -18.39 3.47 -0.46
C PHE A 475 -19.61 2.78 -1.07
N LYS A 476 -20.19 1.81 -0.35
CA LYS A 476 -21.26 0.90 -0.79
C LYS A 476 -20.83 -0.03 -1.92
N MET A 477 -21.01 -1.34 -1.71
CA MET A 477 -20.56 -2.38 -2.64
C MET A 477 -21.15 -2.23 -4.05
N THR A 478 -22.38 -1.72 -4.20
CA THR A 478 -22.99 -1.47 -5.51
C THR A 478 -22.14 -0.51 -6.34
N ASN A 479 -21.69 0.61 -5.76
CA ASN A 479 -20.87 1.59 -6.46
C ASN A 479 -19.52 0.97 -6.86
N ILE A 480 -18.92 0.17 -5.97
CA ILE A 480 -17.66 -0.53 -6.23
C ILE A 480 -17.81 -1.50 -7.40
N CYS A 481 -18.87 -2.32 -7.41
CA CYS A 481 -19.18 -3.24 -8.49
C CYS A 481 -19.39 -2.51 -9.83
N ASP A 482 -20.14 -1.41 -9.84
CA ASP A 482 -20.39 -0.62 -11.06
C ASP A 482 -19.10 -0.02 -11.63
N ILE A 483 -18.24 0.52 -10.76
CA ILE A 483 -16.93 1.07 -11.18
C ILE A 483 -16.03 -0.04 -11.73
N LEU A 484 -15.93 -1.18 -11.04
CA LEU A 484 -15.17 -2.35 -11.50
C LEU A 484 -15.63 -2.82 -12.87
N LEU A 485 -16.94 -2.96 -13.08
CA LEU A 485 -17.50 -3.34 -14.38
C LEU A 485 -17.17 -2.32 -15.47
N SER A 486 -17.24 -1.03 -15.19
CA SER A 486 -16.87 0.02 -16.16
C SER A 486 -15.37 0.00 -16.50
N ILE A 487 -14.49 -0.16 -15.51
CA ILE A 487 -13.04 -0.31 -15.73
C ILE A 487 -12.74 -1.59 -16.51
N SER A 488 -13.39 -2.70 -16.16
CA SER A 488 -13.22 -4.01 -16.80
C SER A 488 -13.58 -3.98 -18.29
N ARG A 489 -14.66 -3.30 -18.67
CA ARG A 489 -15.02 -3.12 -20.09
C ARG A 489 -13.91 -2.43 -20.91
N SER A 490 -13.18 -1.52 -20.29
CA SER A 490 -12.14 -0.72 -20.97
C SER A 490 -10.80 -1.45 -21.03
N THR A 491 -10.47 -2.19 -19.98
CA THR A 491 -9.13 -2.80 -19.79
C THR A 491 -9.08 -4.28 -20.11
N GLN A 492 -10.21 -4.99 -20.00
CA GLN A 492 -10.33 -6.44 -20.06
C GLN A 492 -9.39 -7.19 -19.10
N PHE A 493 -8.90 -6.51 -18.07
CA PHE A 493 -7.96 -7.08 -17.13
C PHE A 493 -8.73 -7.85 -16.03
N PRO A 494 -8.40 -9.13 -15.76
CA PRO A 494 -9.17 -9.97 -14.83
C PRO A 494 -9.34 -9.38 -13.43
N ARG A 495 -8.36 -8.61 -12.94
CA ARG A 495 -8.42 -7.91 -11.64
C ARG A 495 -9.64 -7.00 -11.50
N HIS A 496 -10.12 -6.44 -12.60
CA HIS A 496 -11.21 -5.47 -12.61
C HIS A 496 -12.60 -6.13 -12.62
N LEU A 497 -12.69 -7.46 -12.68
CA LEU A 497 -13.96 -8.13 -12.46
C LEU A 497 -14.32 -8.09 -10.96
N PRO A 498 -15.56 -7.73 -10.58
CA PRO A 498 -15.98 -7.77 -9.19
C PRO A 498 -15.78 -9.13 -8.55
N ALA A 499 -15.26 -9.15 -7.32
CA ALA A 499 -15.20 -10.34 -6.50
C ALA A 499 -16.62 -10.84 -6.23
N GLN A 500 -16.83 -12.16 -6.25
CA GLN A 500 -18.16 -12.75 -6.07
C GLN A 500 -18.81 -12.31 -4.75
N ILE A 501 -18.03 -12.22 -3.67
CA ILE A 501 -18.52 -11.74 -2.37
C ILE A 501 -19.11 -10.33 -2.41
N LEU A 502 -18.59 -9.44 -3.28
CA LEU A 502 -19.13 -8.08 -3.45
C LEU A 502 -20.47 -8.12 -4.17
N ILE A 503 -20.58 -8.96 -5.21
CA ILE A 503 -21.82 -9.17 -5.97
C ILE A 503 -22.90 -9.73 -5.04
N ASP A 504 -22.55 -10.75 -4.26
CA ASP A 504 -23.48 -11.40 -3.34
C ASP A 504 -23.91 -10.40 -2.25
N ALA A 505 -22.97 -9.68 -1.63
CA ALA A 505 -23.29 -8.66 -0.61
C ALA A 505 -24.24 -7.58 -1.15
N THR A 506 -24.00 -7.09 -2.38
CA THR A 506 -24.92 -6.16 -3.08
C THR A 506 -26.30 -6.80 -3.32
N THR A 507 -26.34 -8.06 -3.77
CA THR A 507 -27.59 -8.77 -4.08
C THR A 507 -28.46 -8.98 -2.84
N TYR A 508 -27.85 -9.34 -1.72
CA TYR A 508 -28.53 -9.54 -0.44
C TYR A 508 -28.77 -8.24 0.34
N GLY A 509 -28.12 -7.13 -0.04
CA GLY A 509 -28.25 -5.84 0.64
C GLY A 509 -27.59 -5.80 2.02
N VAL A 510 -26.52 -6.59 2.23
CA VAL A 510 -25.81 -6.71 3.51
C VAL A 510 -24.36 -6.20 3.39
N GLY A 511 -23.72 -5.90 4.53
CA GLY A 511 -22.30 -5.53 4.56
C GLY A 511 -21.39 -6.71 4.20
N ILE A 512 -20.19 -6.42 3.69
CA ILE A 512 -19.23 -7.47 3.30
C ILE A 512 -18.77 -8.30 4.51
N ARG A 513 -18.68 -7.69 5.70
CA ARG A 513 -18.37 -8.40 6.95
C ARG A 513 -19.44 -9.42 7.32
N GLN A 514 -20.71 -9.04 7.19
CA GLN A 514 -21.85 -9.93 7.41
C GLN A 514 -21.89 -11.05 6.37
N MET A 515 -21.63 -10.72 5.10
CA MET A 515 -21.55 -11.72 4.03
C MET A 515 -20.43 -12.74 4.29
N ALA A 516 -19.25 -12.30 4.72
CA ALA A 516 -18.12 -13.17 5.00
C ALA A 516 -18.33 -14.08 6.22
N SER A 517 -19.06 -13.62 7.24
CA SER A 517 -19.32 -14.42 8.44
C SER A 517 -20.42 -15.47 8.25
N GLY A 518 -21.22 -15.36 7.18
CA GLY A 518 -22.38 -16.23 6.95
C GLY A 518 -23.46 -16.09 8.02
N GLN A 519 -23.42 -15.02 8.83
CA GLN A 519 -24.44 -14.75 9.84
C GLN A 519 -25.68 -14.12 9.19
N PRO A 520 -26.89 -14.59 9.57
CA PRO A 520 -28.15 -14.15 8.97
C PRO A 520 -28.47 -12.67 9.21
#